data_AF-A0A6V8MD41-F1
#
_entry.id   AF-A0A6V8MD41-F1
#
_cell.length_a   1.000
_cell.length_b   1.000
_cell.length_c   1.000
_cell.angle_alpha   90.00
_cell.angle_beta   90.00
_cell.angle_gamma   90.00
#
_symmetry.space_group_name_H-M   'P 1'
#
loop_
_entity.id
_entity.type
_entity.pdbx_description
1 polymer ?
#
loop_
_entity_poly.entity_id
_entity_poly.type
_entity_poly.pdbx_seq_one_letter_code
_entity_poly.pdbx_strand_id
1 'polypeptide(L)' 'MGMRGKRAIFGGRATVRTMLYMATLSAVRYNPAIKAFYNRLIAAGKLYKVAMVACMRKLLTVLNAMVKAMQPWTPDFS' A
#
# COMPACT_ATOMS: atom_id res chain seq x y z
N MET A 1 3.17 24.36 20.20
CA MET A 1 2.98 24.48 18.73
C MET A 1 3.41 23.16 18.08
N GLY A 2 2.46 22.32 17.68
CA GLY A 2 2.77 21.02 17.09
C GLY A 2 3.15 21.18 15.62
N MET A 3 4.38 20.83 15.25
CA MET A 3 4.80 20.80 13.85
C MET A 3 3.89 19.86 13.05
N ARG A 4 3.00 20.41 12.20
CA ARG A 4 2.36 19.68 11.10
C ARG A 4 3.39 19.51 9.97
N GLY A 5 4.48 18.81 10.27
CA GLY A 5 5.48 18.39 9.29
C GLY A 5 5.07 17.13 8.52
N LYS A 6 5.87 16.74 7.52
CA LYS A 6 5.72 15.45 6.83
C LYS A 6 5.91 14.32 7.86
N ARG A 7 4.87 13.48 8.07
CA ARG A 7 4.97 12.31 8.96
C ARG A 7 6.07 11.37 8.46
N ALA A 8 7.17 11.30 9.21
CA ALA A 8 8.22 10.31 9.02
C ALA A 8 7.94 9.09 9.91
N ILE A 9 8.29 7.91 9.43
CA ILE A 9 8.18 6.68 10.20
C ILE A 9 9.61 6.25 10.53
N PHE A 10 9.99 6.31 11.80
CA PHE A 10 11.31 5.91 12.29
C PHE A 10 11.17 4.65 13.17
N GLY A 11 12.01 3.64 12.94
CA GLY A 11 11.93 2.33 13.61
C GLY A 11 10.95 1.32 12.99
N GLY A 12 10.74 0.18 13.68
CA GLY A 12 9.81 -0.90 13.31
C GLY A 12 10.42 -2.06 12.49
N ARG A 13 9.57 -2.85 11.82
CA ARG A 13 9.99 -4.01 10.99
C ARG A 13 10.46 -3.57 9.60
N ALA A 14 11.71 -3.08 9.51
CA ALA A 14 12.31 -2.63 8.25
C ALA A 14 12.27 -3.70 7.15
N THR A 15 12.59 -4.95 7.49
CA THR A 15 12.53 -6.10 6.56
C THR A 15 11.14 -6.29 5.96
N VAL A 16 10.09 -6.20 6.79
CA VAL A 16 8.70 -6.34 6.33
C VAL A 16 8.33 -5.20 5.39
N ARG A 17 8.76 -3.97 5.68
CA ARG A 17 8.53 -2.83 4.80
C ARG A 17 9.22 -3.00 3.45
N THR A 18 10.46 -3.50 3.42
CA THR A 18 11.18 -3.79 2.18
C THR A 18 10.50 -4.90 1.37
N MET A 19 10.11 -6.00 2.02
CA MET A 19 9.37 -7.09 1.36
C MET A 19 8.03 -6.59 0.80
N LEU A 20 7.29 -5.82 1.60
CA LEU A 20 6.01 -5.25 1.19
C LEU A 20 6.19 -4.25 0.04
N TYR A 21 7.29 -3.51 0.02
CA TYR A 21 7.63 -2.62 -1.08
C TYR A 21 7.81 -3.42 -2.38
N MET A 22 8.59 -4.49 -2.34
CA MET A 22 8.81 -5.38 -3.50
C MET A 22 7.51 -6.08 -3.93
N ALA A 23 6.70 -6.54 -2.99
CA ALA A 23 5.38 -7.11 -3.28
C ALA A 23 4.43 -6.09 -3.92
N THR A 24 4.47 -4.84 -3.45
CA THR A 24 3.63 -3.76 -4.00
C THR A 24 4.01 -3.43 -5.43
N LEU A 25 5.29 -3.49 -5.81
CA LEU A 25 5.71 -3.32 -7.21
C LEU A 25 5.04 -4.33 -8.14
N SER A 26 5.03 -5.61 -7.75
CA SER A 26 4.33 -6.66 -8.50
C SER A 26 2.82 -6.47 -8.49
N ALA A 27 2.24 -6.11 -7.34
CA ALA A 27 0.80 -5.86 -7.22
C ALA A 27 0.34 -4.68 -8.09
N VAL A 28 1.11 -3.60 -8.20
CA VAL A 28 0.77 -2.46 -9.07
C VAL A 28 0.78 -2.86 -10.55
N ARG A 29 1.62 -3.83 -10.96
CA ARG A 29 1.67 -4.30 -12.35
C ARG A 29 0.56 -5.29 -12.69
N TYR A 30 0.32 -6.28 -11.83
CA TYR A 30 -0.55 -7.40 -12.13
C TYR A 30 -1.94 -7.32 -11.50
N ASN A 31 -2.10 -6.59 -10.39
CA ASN A 31 -3.37 -6.54 -9.68
C ASN A 31 -4.17 -5.28 -10.06
N PRO A 32 -5.31 -5.43 -10.76
CA PRO A 32 -6.06 -4.29 -11.29
C PRO A 32 -6.61 -3.36 -10.19
N ALA A 33 -7.00 -3.89 -9.02
CA ALA A 33 -7.51 -3.08 -7.92
C ALA A 33 -6.42 -2.14 -7.33
N ILE A 34 -5.19 -2.65 -7.17
CA ILE A 34 -4.07 -1.86 -6.66
C ILE A 34 -3.57 -0.88 -7.73
N LYS A 35 -3.55 -1.30 -9.00
CA LYS A 35 -3.23 -0.42 -10.14
C LYS A 35 -4.21 0.75 -10.26
N ALA A 36 -5.51 0.49 -10.11
CA ALA A 36 -6.54 1.53 -10.13
C ALA A 36 -6.35 2.51 -8.97
N PHE A 37 -6.06 2.02 -7.76
CA PHE A 37 -5.76 2.86 -6.60
C PHE A 37 -4.50 3.71 -6.81
N TYR A 38 -3.43 3.12 -7.35
CA TYR A 38 -2.21 3.82 -7.71
C TYR A 38 -2.47 4.92 -8.75
N ASN A 39 -3.18 4.61 -9.84
CA ASN A 39 -3.53 5.59 -10.87
C ASN A 39 -4.37 6.74 -10.31
N ARG A 40 -5.33 6.48 -9.41
CA ARG A 40 -6.10 7.53 -8.72
C ARG A 40 -5.19 8.45 -7.91
N LEU A 41 -4.17 7.91 -7.24
CA LEU A 41 -3.22 8.70 -6.44
C LEU A 41 -2.30 9.55 -7.32
N ILE A 42 -1.83 9.01 -8.44
CA ILE A 42 -1.01 9.75 -9.41
C ILE A 42 -1.84 10.84 -10.10
N ALA A 43 -3.07 10.54 -10.51
CA ALA A 43 -4.01 11.51 -11.08
C ALA A 43 -4.33 12.66 -10.10
N ALA A 44 -4.35 12.38 -8.79
CA ALA A 44 -4.48 13.40 -7.76
C ALA A 44 -3.19 14.22 -7.51
N GLY A 45 -2.15 14.07 -8.34
CA GLY A 45 -0.91 14.84 -8.26
C GLY A 45 0.02 14.42 -7.12
N LYS A 46 -0.17 13.25 -6.50
CA LYS A 46 0.68 12.82 -5.39
C LYS A 46 2.04 12.33 -5.90
N LEU A 47 3.08 12.62 -5.12
CA LEU A 47 4.44 12.11 -5.34
C LEU A 47 4.43 10.58 -5.42
N TYR A 48 5.19 10.04 -6.38
CA TYR A 48 5.35 8.59 -6.60
C TYR A 48 5.60 7.80 -5.29
N LYS A 49 6.55 8.27 -4.46
CA LYS A 49 6.86 7.62 -3.17
C LYS A 49 5.66 7.58 -2.24
N VAL A 50 4.83 8.62 -2.21
CA VAL A 50 3.62 8.69 -1.38
C VAL A 50 2.56 7.73 -1.92
N ALA A 51 2.41 7.66 -3.24
CA ALA A 51 1.49 6.72 -3.88
C ALA A 51 1.88 5.26 -3.56
N MET A 52 3.17 4.93 -3.62
CA MET A 52 3.70 3.61 -3.28
C MET A 52 3.39 3.23 -1.82
N VAL A 53 3.68 4.14 -0.88
CA VAL A 53 3.44 3.90 0.56
C VAL A 53 1.94 3.73 0.84
N ALA A 54 1.07 4.48 0.15
CA ALA A 54 -0.37 4.30 0.26
C ALA A 54 -0.81 2.92 -0.29
N CYS A 55 -0.26 2.48 -1.42
CA CYS A 55 -0.55 1.16 -1.99
C CYS A 55 -0.09 0.03 -1.06
N MET A 56 1.09 0.14 -0.45
CA MET A 56 1.58 -0.80 0.56
C MET A 56 0.60 -0.91 1.73
N ARG A 57 0.08 0.23 2.21
CA ARG A 57 -0.88 0.23 3.32
C ARG A 57 -2.20 -0.45 2.93
N LYS A 58 -2.74 -0.17 1.75
CA LYS A 58 -3.95 -0.85 1.25
C LYS A 58 -3.69 -2.36 1.11
N LEU A 59 -2.57 -2.77 0.53
CA LEU A 59 -2.17 -4.17 0.38
C LEU A 59 -2.09 -4.89 1.74
N LEU A 60 -1.40 -4.29 2.71
CA LEU A 60 -1.28 -4.84 4.07
C LEU A 60 -2.64 -4.99 4.76
N THR A 61 -3.53 -4.01 4.59
CA THR A 61 -4.89 -4.08 5.14
C THR A 61 -5.71 -5.21 4.53
N VAL A 62 -5.61 -5.42 3.21
CA VAL A 62 -6.29 -6.53 2.53
C VAL A 62 -5.74 -7.87 3.00
N LEU A 63 -4.41 -8.03 3.05
CA LEU A 63 -3.77 -9.25 3.55
C LEU A 63 -4.17 -9.55 5.00
N ASN A 64 -4.22 -8.53 5.86
CA ASN A 64 -4.65 -8.70 7.24
C ASN A 64 -6.14 -9.09 7.35
N ALA A 65 -7.00 -8.53 6.49
CA ALA A 65 -8.41 -8.91 6.41
C ALA A 65 -8.58 -10.36 5.94
N MET A 66 -7.81 -10.79 4.92
CA MET A 66 -7.81 -12.17 4.42
C MET A 66 -7.38 -13.17 5.48
N VAL A 67 -6.29 -12.89 6.20
CA VAL A 67 -5.80 -13.75 7.28
C VAL A 67 -6.84 -13.85 8.39
N LYS A 68 -7.48 -12.73 8.75
CA LYS A 68 -8.55 -12.71 9.77
C LYS A 68 -9.79 -13.48 9.33
N ALA A 69 -10.15 -13.40 8.05
CA ALA A 69 -11.32 -14.09 7.50
C ALA A 69 -11.05 -15.54 7.05
N MET A 70 -9.78 -15.99 7.08
CA MET A 70 -9.32 -17.22 6.43
C MET A 70 -9.81 -17.35 4.98
N GLN A 71 -9.87 -16.23 4.27
CA GLN A 71 -10.33 -16.20 2.87
C GLN A 71 -9.15 -16.02 1.92
N PRO A 72 -9.14 -16.73 0.77
CA PRO A 72 -8.16 -16.51 -0.28
C PRO A 72 -8.35 -15.14 -0.94
N TRP A 73 -7.35 -14.72 -1.72
CA TRP A 73 -7.40 -13.44 -2.43
C TRP A 73 -8.55 -13.44 -3.43
N THR A 74 -9.45 -12.46 -3.33
CA THR A 74 -10.48 -12.19 -4.35
C THR A 74 -10.14 -10.90 -5.09
N PRO A 75 -10.24 -10.86 -6.43
CA PRO A 75 -9.95 -9.66 -7.20
C PRO A 75 -10.98 -8.52 -7.01
N ASP A 76 -12.08 -8.79 -6.30
CA ASP A 76 -13.23 -7.89 -6.09
C ASP A 76 -13.14 -7.01 -4.84
N PHE A 77 -12.01 -6.97 -4.12
CA PHE A 77 -11.84 -6.06 -2.99
C PHE A 77 -11.77 -4.58 -3.46
N SER A 78 -12.93 -3.97 -3.68
CA SER A 78 -13.08 -2.56 -4.10
C SER A 78 -12.76 -1.55 -2.99
#